data_AF-A0A7C1IWF0-F1
#
_entry.id   AF-A0A7C1IWF0-F1
#
_cell.length_a   1.000
_cell.length_b   1.000
_cell.length_c   1.000
_cell.angle_alpha   90.00
_cell.angle_beta   90.00
_cell.angle_gamma   90.00
#
_symmetry.space_group_name_H-M   'P 1'
#
loop_
_entity.id
_entity.type
_entity.pdbx_description
1 polymer ?
#
loop_
_entity_poly.entity_id
_entity_poly.type
_entity_poly.pdbx_seq_one_letter_code
_entity_poly.pdbx_strand_id
1 'polypeptide(L)'
;MAQHIIRQYRVPRRSATVVLLNLAFLLLILMSGCATLEQIASGGATPTPTPLPFDRFNGEEIFAAWQSMGLPLENIRVDMSVGRDAPLTFVQRYVFEIPRIAPGGGQVVIFNTPEDLQAWTDWITTLRNDPEQRRNVVYVYTNANALIQLNADLTNQEAAAYRTVFEGL
;
A
#
# COMPACT_ATOMS: atom_id res chain seq x y z
N MET A 1 6.23 -88.74 13.44
CA MET A 1 5.56 -87.63 14.17
C MET A 1 6.63 -86.60 14.54
N ALA A 2 6.65 -85.45 13.86
CA ALA A 2 7.62 -84.38 14.13
C ALA A 2 6.84 -83.09 14.42
N GLN A 3 6.95 -82.59 15.65
CA GLN A 3 6.32 -81.35 16.10
C GLN A 3 7.14 -80.15 15.60
N HIS A 4 6.51 -79.31 14.78
CA HIS A 4 7.10 -78.07 14.28
C HIS A 4 6.80 -76.93 15.26
N ILE A 5 7.83 -76.44 15.95
CA ILE A 5 7.73 -75.34 16.91
C ILE A 5 7.96 -74.02 16.16
N ILE A 6 6.92 -73.20 16.03
CA ILE A 6 7.02 -71.84 15.48
C ILE A 6 7.36 -70.88 16.62
N ARG A 7 8.61 -70.39 16.66
CA ARG A 7 9.02 -69.28 17.54
C ARG A 7 8.58 -67.96 16.93
N GLN A 8 7.63 -67.28 17.56
CA GLN A 8 7.27 -65.91 17.21
C GLN A 8 8.27 -64.92 17.83
N TYR A 9 8.97 -64.16 16.98
CA TYR A 9 9.81 -63.04 17.39
C TYR A 9 8.93 -61.85 17.80
N ARG A 10 8.91 -61.49 19.09
CA ARG A 10 8.34 -60.23 19.56
C ARG A 10 9.33 -59.09 19.31
N VAL A 11 8.97 -58.18 18.41
CA VAL A 11 9.69 -56.90 18.25
C VAL A 11 9.31 -55.97 19.42
N PRO A 12 10.28 -55.41 20.16
CA PRO A 12 9.98 -54.48 21.24
C PRO A 12 9.40 -53.18 20.66
N ARG A 13 8.14 -52.90 21.00
CA ARG A 13 7.49 -51.60 20.76
C ARG A 13 8.24 -50.52 21.55
N ARG A 14 9.22 -49.87 20.93
CA ARG A 14 9.75 -48.61 21.44
C ARG A 14 8.65 -47.55 21.28
N SER A 15 8.19 -47.03 22.41
CA SER A 15 7.10 -46.05 22.50
C SER A 15 7.35 -44.85 21.59
N ALA A 16 6.42 -44.61 20.65
CA ALA A 16 6.47 -43.52 19.67
C ALA A 16 6.72 -42.14 20.30
N THR A 17 6.39 -41.98 21.58
CA THR A 17 6.61 -40.77 22.38
C THR A 17 8.09 -40.39 22.52
N VAL A 18 9.01 -41.36 22.58
CA VAL A 18 10.45 -41.08 22.75
C VAL A 18 11.08 -40.58 21.45
N VAL A 19 10.55 -40.99 20.29
CA VAL A 19 11.03 -40.54 18.98
C VAL A 19 10.59 -39.09 18.70
N LEU A 20 9.35 -38.74 19.06
CA LEU A 20 8.82 -37.38 18.86
C LEU A 20 9.52 -36.34 19.75
N LEU A 21 9.86 -36.70 21.00
CA LEU A 21 10.52 -35.76 21.92
C LEU A 21 11.96 -35.42 21.49
N ASN A 22 12.71 -36.40 20.97
CA ASN A 22 14.08 -36.17 20.48
C ASN A 22 14.10 -35.33 19.18
N LEU A 23 13.07 -35.45 18.33
CA LEU A 23 12.97 -34.66 17.10
C LEU A 23 12.68 -33.18 17.37
N ALA A 24 11.82 -32.88 18.35
CA ALA A 24 11.49 -31.50 18.73
C ALA A 24 12.69 -30.77 19.37
N PHE A 25 13.52 -31.48 20.15
CA PHE A 25 14.70 -30.89 20.79
C PHE A 25 15.82 -30.57 19.78
N LEU A 26 15.99 -31.38 18.73
CA LEU A 26 16.97 -31.13 17.66
C LEU A 26 16.61 -29.90 16.82
N LEU A 27 15.31 -29.63 16.62
CA LEU A 27 14.81 -28.49 15.84
C LEU A 27 15.04 -27.14 16.56
N LEU A 28 14.97 -27.13 17.89
CA LEU A 28 15.25 -25.94 18.71
C LEU A 28 16.74 -25.54 18.71
N ILE A 29 17.65 -26.52 18.62
CA ILE A 29 19.09 -26.26 18.56
C ILE A 29 19.51 -25.72 17.18
N LEU A 30 18.89 -26.19 16.10
CA LEU A 30 19.17 -25.70 14.74
C LEU A 30 18.68 -24.26 14.50
N MET A 31 17.61 -23.83 15.18
CA MET A 31 17.11 -22.44 15.07
C MET A 31 17.95 -21.42 15.85
N SER A 32 18.77 -21.85 16.82
CA SER A 32 19.55 -20.95 17.68
C SER A 32 20.98 -20.68 17.19
N GLY A 33 21.42 -21.35 16.13
CA GLY A 33 22.81 -21.32 15.66
C GLY A 33 23.13 -20.36 14.51
N CYS A 34 22.16 -19.60 13.99
CA CYS A 34 22.31 -18.80 12.77
C CYS A 34 22.24 -17.28 13.02
N ALA A 35 22.72 -16.80 14.18
CA ALA A 35 22.60 -15.39 14.55
C ALA A 35 23.93 -14.64 14.75
N THR A 36 25.10 -15.28 14.59
CA THR A 36 26.36 -14.69 15.09
C THR A 36 27.49 -14.52 14.07
N LEU A 37 27.27 -14.78 12.78
CA LEU A 37 28.32 -14.63 11.75
C LEU A 37 28.17 -13.43 10.80
N GLU A 38 27.03 -12.74 10.79
CA GLU A 38 26.84 -11.54 9.96
C GLU A 38 27.32 -10.23 10.62
N GLN A 39 27.50 -10.21 11.95
CA GLN A 39 27.73 -8.95 12.67
C GLN A 39 29.21 -8.49 12.71
N ILE A 40 30.16 -9.33 12.25
CA ILE A 40 31.60 -9.01 12.32
C ILE A 40 32.16 -8.58 10.94
N ALA A 41 31.42 -8.78 9.84
CA ALA A 41 31.86 -8.39 8.49
C ALA A 41 31.38 -7.00 8.05
N SER A 42 30.45 -6.36 8.78
CA SER A 42 29.81 -5.11 8.37
C SER A 42 30.39 -3.85 9.04
N GLY A 43 31.72 -3.75 9.12
CA GLY A 43 32.39 -2.47 9.40
C GLY A 43 32.21 -1.42 8.29
N GLY A 44 31.47 -1.75 7.23
CA GLY A 44 30.98 -0.79 6.24
C GLY A 44 29.80 -0.02 6.82
N ALA A 45 29.96 1.29 6.96
CA ALA A 45 28.84 2.19 7.20
C ALA A 45 27.68 1.81 6.27
N THR A 46 26.55 1.41 6.83
CA THR A 46 25.34 1.20 6.05
C THR A 46 25.06 2.52 5.33
N PRO A 47 24.92 2.51 3.99
CA PRO A 47 24.68 3.74 3.26
C PRO A 47 23.42 4.39 3.83
N THR A 48 23.57 5.59 4.39
CA THR A 48 22.41 6.37 4.84
C THR A 48 21.52 6.59 3.62
N PRO A 49 20.25 6.16 3.63
CA PRO A 49 19.35 6.37 2.52
C PRO A 49 19.32 7.86 2.17
N THR A 50 19.60 8.20 0.91
CA THR A 50 19.47 9.58 0.45
C THR A 50 17.97 9.93 0.43
N PRO A 51 17.54 11.02 1.06
CA PRO A 51 16.14 11.45 0.99
C PRO A 51 15.72 11.62 -0.47
N LEU A 52 14.58 11.02 -0.84
CA LEU A 52 14.00 11.23 -2.17
C LEU A 52 13.47 12.66 -2.28
N PRO A 53 13.51 13.27 -3.47
CA PRO A 53 12.89 14.57 -3.69
C PRO A 53 11.38 14.47 -3.48
N PHE A 54 10.79 15.52 -2.89
CA PHE A 54 9.34 15.61 -2.70
C PHE A 54 8.61 15.72 -4.04
N ASP A 55 9.10 16.57 -4.94
CA ASP A 55 8.60 16.78 -6.30
C ASP A 55 8.91 15.56 -7.20
N ARG A 56 8.12 14.50 -7.03
CA ARG A 56 8.35 13.19 -7.64
C ARG A 56 7.46 12.93 -8.84
N PHE A 57 6.25 13.49 -8.85
CA PHE A 57 5.23 13.22 -9.86
C PHE A 57 4.69 14.49 -10.49
N ASN A 58 4.36 14.43 -11.77
CA ASN A 58 3.44 15.38 -12.39
C ASN A 58 2.07 14.76 -12.65
N GLY A 59 1.07 15.59 -12.96
CA GLY A 59 -0.29 15.09 -13.19
C GLY A 59 -0.42 14.17 -14.40
N GLU A 60 0.29 14.44 -15.49
CA GLU A 60 0.24 13.66 -16.73
C GLU A 60 0.75 12.22 -16.51
N GLU A 61 1.82 12.04 -15.74
CA GLU A 61 2.37 10.73 -15.35
C GLU A 61 1.35 9.90 -14.57
N ILE A 62 0.61 10.51 -13.64
CA ILE A 62 -0.42 9.83 -12.85
C ILE A 62 -1.55 9.33 -13.76
N PHE A 63 -2.02 10.17 -14.69
CA PHE A 63 -3.04 9.77 -15.65
C PHE A 63 -2.55 8.68 -16.61
N ALA A 64 -1.31 8.80 -17.10
CA ALA A 64 -0.70 7.79 -17.95
C ALA A 64 -0.61 6.43 -17.22
N ALA A 65 -0.27 6.42 -15.93
CA ALA A 65 -0.25 5.22 -15.11
C ALA A 65 -1.65 4.59 -14.99
N TRP A 66 -2.68 5.38 -14.71
CA TRP A 66 -4.07 4.90 -14.65
C TRP A 66 -4.54 4.33 -16.00
N GLN A 67 -4.27 5.02 -17.10
CA GLN A 67 -4.60 4.54 -18.45
C GLN A 67 -3.88 3.23 -18.79
N SER A 68 -2.60 3.09 -18.39
CA SER A 68 -1.81 1.88 -18.62
C SER A 68 -2.41 0.64 -17.91
N MET A 69 -3.14 0.87 -16.83
CA MET A 69 -3.83 -0.15 -16.04
C MET A 69 -5.30 -0.33 -16.46
N GLY A 70 -5.74 0.33 -17.53
CA GLY A 70 -7.10 0.24 -18.06
C GLY A 70 -8.16 0.93 -17.19
N LEU A 71 -7.75 1.86 -16.31
CA LEU A 71 -8.70 2.64 -15.53
C LEU A 71 -9.38 3.70 -16.41
N PRO A 72 -10.71 3.81 -16.38
CA PRO A 72 -11.43 4.71 -17.27
C PRO A 72 -11.29 6.16 -16.81
N LEU A 73 -10.97 7.04 -17.75
CA LEU A 73 -10.78 8.48 -17.53
C LEU A 73 -11.29 9.24 -18.75
N GLU A 74 -12.06 10.29 -18.54
CA GLU A 74 -12.56 11.18 -19.58
C GLU A 74 -12.35 12.64 -19.20
N ASN A 75 -12.39 13.54 -20.20
CA ASN A 75 -12.44 14.99 -20.01
C ASN A 75 -11.37 15.56 -19.05
N ILE A 76 -10.17 14.98 -19.08
CA ILE A 76 -9.01 15.44 -18.29
C ILE A 76 -8.67 16.86 -18.74
N ARG A 77 -8.64 17.79 -17.79
CA ARG A 77 -8.32 19.19 -18.05
C ARG A 77 -7.64 19.82 -16.85
N VAL A 78 -6.77 20.78 -17.11
CA VAL A 78 -6.20 21.64 -16.08
C VAL A 78 -7.29 22.60 -15.61
N ASP A 79 -7.48 22.69 -14.30
CA ASP A 79 -8.41 23.63 -13.69
C ASP A 79 -7.79 24.22 -12.42
N MET A 80 -7.31 25.45 -12.54
CA MET A 80 -6.71 26.19 -11.43
C MET A 80 -7.75 26.92 -10.58
N SER A 81 -9.04 26.83 -10.93
CA SER A 81 -10.11 27.39 -10.12
C SER A 81 -10.43 26.48 -8.96
N VAL A 82 -10.59 27.04 -7.76
CA VAL A 82 -10.99 26.30 -6.56
C VAL A 82 -12.08 27.08 -5.84
N GLY A 83 -12.80 26.40 -4.95
CA GLY A 83 -13.83 27.04 -4.11
C GLY A 83 -13.26 28.19 -3.26
N ARG A 84 -14.14 29.09 -2.82
CA ARG A 84 -13.80 30.35 -2.12
C ARG A 84 -12.79 30.20 -0.98
N ASP A 85 -12.79 29.05 -0.30
CA ASP A 85 -12.00 28.83 0.91
C ASP A 85 -10.91 27.75 0.74
N ALA A 86 -10.70 27.25 -0.48
CA ALA A 86 -9.66 26.25 -0.73
C ALA A 86 -8.26 26.89 -0.83
N PRO A 87 -7.22 26.27 -0.26
CA PRO A 87 -5.86 26.78 -0.36
C PRO A 87 -5.37 26.88 -1.81
N LEU A 88 -4.80 28.01 -2.24
CA LEU A 88 -4.20 28.16 -3.57
C LEU A 88 -2.71 27.80 -3.59
N THR A 89 -2.31 26.79 -2.81
CA THR A 89 -0.91 26.41 -2.56
C THR A 89 -0.38 25.34 -3.54
N PHE A 90 -1.24 24.82 -4.41
CA PHE A 90 -0.88 23.82 -5.41
C PHE A 90 -0.29 24.44 -6.68
N VAL A 91 0.48 23.65 -7.41
CA VAL A 91 1.16 24.09 -8.64
C VAL A 91 0.40 23.63 -9.88
N GLN A 92 -0.19 22.44 -9.82
CA GLN A 92 -1.05 21.93 -10.87
C GLN A 92 -2.29 21.29 -10.26
N ARG A 93 -3.43 21.50 -10.89
CA ARG A 93 -4.67 20.81 -10.58
C ARG A 93 -5.32 20.36 -11.87
N TYR A 94 -5.63 19.07 -11.90
CA TYR A 94 -6.38 18.45 -12.98
C TYR A 94 -7.71 17.97 -12.44
N VAL A 95 -8.77 18.17 -13.22
CA VAL A 95 -10.06 17.53 -13.01
C VAL A 95 -10.32 16.59 -14.18
N PHE A 96 -10.97 15.48 -13.86
CA PHE A 96 -11.28 14.43 -14.81
C PHE A 96 -12.62 13.80 -14.46
N GLU A 97 -13.21 13.14 -15.44
CA GLU A 97 -14.46 12.43 -15.33
C GLU A 97 -14.22 10.92 -15.36
N ILE A 98 -15.09 10.19 -14.67
CA ILE A 98 -15.11 8.72 -14.73
C ILE A 98 -16.43 8.35 -15.42
N PRO A 99 -16.41 7.66 -16.58
CA PRO A 99 -17.59 7.47 -17.44
C PRO A 99 -18.84 7.00 -16.71
N ARG A 100 -18.69 6.09 -15.73
CA ARG A 100 -19.82 5.54 -14.96
C ARG A 100 -20.56 6.59 -14.12
N ILE A 101 -19.87 7.64 -13.68
CA ILE A 101 -20.40 8.67 -12.78
C ILE A 101 -20.33 10.07 -13.38
N ALA A 102 -20.11 10.19 -14.70
CA ALA A 102 -20.03 11.48 -15.38
C ALA A 102 -21.32 12.32 -15.16
N PRO A 103 -21.23 13.65 -14.97
CA PRO A 103 -20.02 14.50 -15.05
C PRO A 103 -19.14 14.49 -13.79
N GLY A 104 -19.37 13.57 -12.85
CA GLY A 104 -18.49 13.33 -11.71
C GLY A 104 -17.20 12.60 -12.10
N GLY A 105 -16.31 12.44 -11.13
CA GLY A 105 -14.99 11.84 -11.33
C GLY A 105 -14.06 12.16 -10.18
N GLY A 106 -13.05 12.97 -10.44
CA GLY A 106 -12.10 13.36 -9.41
C GLY A 106 -11.19 14.51 -9.81
N GLN A 107 -10.18 14.73 -8.95
CA GLN A 107 -9.11 15.67 -9.20
C GLN A 107 -7.77 15.12 -8.73
N VAL A 108 -6.71 15.53 -9.42
CA VAL A 108 -5.31 15.34 -9.05
C VAL A 108 -4.73 16.71 -8.76
N VAL A 109 -4.08 16.85 -7.61
CA VAL A 109 -3.48 18.10 -7.14
C VAL A 109 -2.00 17.85 -6.87
N ILE A 110 -1.13 18.67 -7.43
CA ILE A 110 0.34 18.56 -7.34
C ILE A 110 0.89 19.74 -6.54
N PHE A 111 1.83 19.46 -5.65
CA PHE A 111 2.40 20.43 -4.70
C PHE A 111 3.91 20.54 -4.86
N ASN A 112 4.50 21.70 -4.52
CA ASN A 112 5.96 21.85 -4.50
C ASN A 112 6.56 21.50 -3.15
N THR A 113 5.78 21.63 -2.07
CA THR A 113 6.26 21.46 -0.70
C THR A 113 5.33 20.57 0.13
N PRO A 114 5.87 19.85 1.13
CA PRO A 114 5.06 19.10 2.09
C PRO A 114 4.06 19.99 2.85
N GLU A 115 4.42 21.24 3.11
CA GLU A 115 3.58 22.21 3.80
C GLU A 115 2.33 22.57 2.99
N ASP A 116 2.48 22.72 1.67
CA ASP A 116 1.36 23.01 0.77
C ASP A 116 0.38 21.83 0.68
N LEU A 117 0.91 20.60 0.61
CA LEU A 117 0.13 19.36 0.66
C LEU A 117 -0.63 19.26 2.00
N GLN A 118 0.04 19.57 3.10
CA GLN A 118 -0.56 19.51 4.44
C GLN A 118 -1.69 20.54 4.57
N ALA A 119 -1.50 21.78 4.13
CA ALA A 119 -2.53 22.81 4.15
C ALA A 119 -3.80 22.38 3.38
N TRP A 120 -3.63 21.73 2.23
CA TRP A 120 -4.75 21.18 1.47
C TRP A 120 -5.43 20.01 2.18
N THR A 121 -4.64 19.13 2.82
CA THR A 121 -5.16 17.99 3.60
C THR A 121 -5.97 18.45 4.82
N ASP A 122 -5.51 19.50 5.50
CA ASP A 122 -6.21 20.12 6.63
C ASP A 122 -7.53 20.76 6.20
N TRP A 123 -7.54 21.43 5.05
CA TRP A 123 -8.75 21.97 4.45
C TRP A 123 -9.76 20.87 4.11
N ILE A 124 -9.34 19.76 3.47
CA ILE A 124 -10.19 18.60 3.21
C ILE A 124 -10.74 18.02 4.52
N THR A 125 -9.92 17.97 5.57
CA THR A 125 -10.35 17.47 6.89
C THR A 125 -11.46 18.34 7.46
N THR A 126 -11.35 19.66 7.32
CA THR A 126 -12.42 20.62 7.67
C THR A 126 -13.72 20.32 6.91
N LEU A 127 -13.65 20.10 5.59
CA LEU A 127 -14.83 19.75 4.78
C LEU A 127 -15.48 18.44 5.21
N ARG A 128 -14.69 17.44 5.61
CA ARG A 128 -15.23 16.16 6.10
C ARG A 128 -15.91 16.28 7.47
N ASN A 129 -15.46 17.23 8.27
CA ASN A 129 -16.07 17.51 9.57
C ASN A 129 -17.38 18.28 9.43
N ASP A 130 -17.57 19.04 8.35
CA ASP A 130 -18.82 19.70 7.99
C ASP A 130 -19.87 18.70 7.46
N PRO A 131 -21.02 18.51 8.14
CA PRO A 131 -22.08 17.62 7.69
C PRO A 131 -22.66 17.94 6.31
N GLU A 132 -22.64 19.21 5.88
CA GLU A 132 -23.17 19.65 4.59
C GLU A 132 -22.21 19.30 3.44
N GLN A 133 -20.91 19.32 3.70
CA GLN A 133 -19.87 19.09 2.69
C GLN A 133 -19.33 17.65 2.67
N ARG A 134 -19.51 16.89 3.75
CA ARG A 134 -18.98 15.51 3.91
C ARG A 134 -19.33 14.57 2.75
N ARG A 135 -20.50 14.73 2.13
CA ARG A 135 -20.96 13.85 1.03
C ARG A 135 -20.27 14.11 -0.30
N ASN A 136 -19.61 15.26 -0.46
CA ASN A 136 -19.01 15.68 -1.73
C ASN A 136 -17.56 15.17 -1.88
N VAL A 137 -16.91 14.74 -0.78
CA VAL A 137 -15.49 14.38 -0.76
C VAL A 137 -15.26 13.14 0.11
N VAL A 138 -15.24 11.96 -0.52
CA VAL A 138 -15.15 10.69 0.23
C VAL A 138 -13.77 10.08 0.16
N TYR A 139 -13.19 9.93 -1.04
CA TYR A 139 -11.90 9.24 -1.19
C TYR A 139 -10.79 10.26 -1.44
N VAL A 140 -9.81 10.28 -0.55
CA VAL A 140 -8.64 11.16 -0.65
C VAL A 140 -7.41 10.34 -0.31
N TYR A 141 -6.42 10.37 -1.20
CA TYR A 141 -5.17 9.64 -1.06
C TYR A 141 -3.99 10.55 -1.40
N THR A 142 -2.85 10.35 -0.75
CA THR A 142 -1.63 11.12 -0.95
C THR A 142 -0.46 10.19 -1.29
N ASN A 143 0.41 10.62 -2.21
CA ASN A 143 1.67 9.94 -2.53
C ASN A 143 2.70 11.00 -2.96
N ALA A 144 3.82 11.10 -2.23
CA ALA A 144 4.84 12.14 -2.38
C ALA A 144 4.23 13.55 -2.51
N ASN A 145 4.45 14.24 -3.63
CA ASN A 145 3.92 15.58 -3.93
C ASN A 145 2.52 15.61 -4.55
N ALA A 146 1.80 14.49 -4.60
CA ALA A 146 0.50 14.42 -5.23
C ALA A 146 -0.60 14.05 -4.23
N LEU A 147 -1.78 14.62 -4.44
CA LEU A 147 -3.03 14.25 -3.79
C LEU A 147 -4.07 13.94 -4.85
N ILE A 148 -4.78 12.83 -4.67
CA ILE A 148 -5.94 12.49 -5.47
C ILE A 148 -7.20 12.58 -4.62
N GLN A 149 -8.26 13.12 -5.20
CA GLN A 149 -9.58 13.16 -4.60
C GLN A 149 -10.59 12.59 -5.60
N LEU A 150 -11.36 11.60 -5.17
CA LEU A 150 -12.38 10.97 -5.99
C LEU A 150 -13.78 11.21 -5.40
N ASN A 151 -14.76 11.27 -6.29
CA ASN A 151 -16.16 11.46 -5.96
C ASN A 151 -16.71 10.28 -5.11
N ALA A 152 -17.69 10.59 -4.27
CA ALA A 152 -18.39 9.67 -3.37
C ALA A 152 -19.19 8.57 -4.05
N ASP A 153 -19.62 8.78 -5.29
CA ASP A 153 -20.47 7.86 -6.05
C ASP A 153 -19.68 6.65 -6.61
N LEU A 154 -18.36 6.60 -6.36
CA LEU A 154 -17.55 5.41 -6.59
C LEU A 154 -17.84 4.33 -5.56
N THR A 155 -17.82 3.08 -6.01
CA THR A 155 -17.74 1.95 -5.07
C THR A 155 -16.36 1.91 -4.43
N ASN A 156 -16.25 1.33 -3.23
CA ASN A 156 -14.96 1.13 -2.57
C ASN A 156 -13.96 0.36 -3.45
N GLN A 157 -14.44 -0.60 -4.25
CA GLN A 157 -13.60 -1.39 -5.15
C GLN A 157 -13.01 -0.55 -6.27
N GLU A 158 -13.82 0.33 -6.88
CA GLU A 158 -13.34 1.23 -7.93
C GLU A 158 -12.35 2.24 -7.36
N ALA A 159 -12.69 2.91 -6.25
CA ALA A 159 -11.78 3.84 -5.59
C ALA A 159 -10.45 3.18 -5.19
N ALA A 160 -10.50 1.92 -4.73
CA ALA A 160 -9.31 1.14 -4.42
C ALA A 160 -8.43 0.87 -5.65
N ALA A 161 -9.02 0.66 -6.83
CA ALA A 161 -8.25 0.44 -8.06
C ALA A 161 -7.40 1.67 -8.43
N TYR A 162 -7.98 2.89 -8.36
CA TYR A 162 -7.22 4.13 -8.58
C TYR A 162 -6.13 4.33 -7.52
N ARG A 163 -6.47 4.07 -6.25
CA ARG A 163 -5.52 4.13 -5.12
C ARG A 163 -4.33 3.21 -5.34
N THR A 164 -4.56 1.94 -5.68
CA THR A 164 -3.49 0.94 -5.84
C THR A 164 -2.49 1.35 -6.90
N VAL A 165 -2.96 1.86 -8.04
CA VAL A 165 -2.06 2.35 -9.09
C VAL A 165 -1.32 3.60 -8.63
N PHE A 166 -2.02 4.51 -7.96
CA PHE A 166 -1.44 5.77 -7.47
C PHE A 166 -0.36 5.56 -6.39
N GLU A 167 -0.58 4.64 -5.44
CA GLU A 167 0.40 4.27 -4.40
C GLU A 167 1.57 3.43 -4.96
N GLY A 168 1.41 2.84 -6.15
CA GLY A 168 2.45 2.06 -6.83
C GLY A 168 3.46 2.89 -7.62
N LEU A 169 3.24 4.19 -7.76
CA LEU A 169 4.17 5.16 -8.36
C LEU A 169 5.30 5.49 -7.38
#